data_AF-A0A1I5HSB9-F1
#
_entry.id   AF-A0A1I5HSB9-F1
#
_cell.length_a   1.000
_cell.length_b   1.000
_cell.length_c   1.000
_cell.angle_alpha   90.00
_cell.angle_beta   90.00
_cell.angle_gamma   90.00
#
_symmetry.space_group_name_H-M   'P 1'
#
loop_
_entity.id
_entity.type
_entity.pdbx_description
1 polymer ?
#
loop_
_entity_poly.entity_id
_entity_poly.type
_entity_poly.pdbx_seq_one_letter_code
_entity_poly.pdbx_strand_id
1 'polypeptide(L)'
;MRTHRTRSLAAVPTITGTPRRPPSEHQLRGMDTEAVLDLGWGRLVFGQTFPDPQRLVEALRGEAEGHRDICIYPRDPQVLLGMAPGELFLDPSLTFRLDLHRYRPRRELIEDVFVRTVACPDDVAEMGRIVSRVGMVPGDGATVWHDHSTRTVRYLVAEDRRTGRVVGTVTGVDHVRAFGDPEGGSSLWCLAADPDHAPRGTGEALVRVLAERYLARGRSYLDLSVLHDNERAIALYRRLGFRQVPALVVKRRNAVNAPLFVPAPAGLDRLAPCARVLADEALRRGIGVEVTDTASGELRLTLGARCVLTRGSLTELTTAVALSRCDDLRVTRRVVAAAGVDVPGAADPAGEGVRVVVVDGEVVAAARRTAEDVTDRLHPGVAAAAVRAARALGVPVVGLDLVVPDLGGPAHVLVRADARPDLAGHAPRPVAARVVDLLFPETRPR
;
A
#
# COMPACT_ATOMS: atom_id res chain seq x y z
N MET A 1 51.81 -37.10 13.47
CA MET A 1 50.54 -36.74 12.81
C MET A 1 50.25 -35.25 13.03
N ARG A 2 50.58 -34.39 12.06
CA ARG A 2 50.23 -32.97 12.09
C ARG A 2 48.84 -32.81 11.47
N THR A 3 47.86 -32.47 12.29
CA THR A 3 46.50 -32.16 11.86
C THR A 3 46.51 -30.83 11.11
N HIS A 4 46.33 -30.89 9.79
CA HIS A 4 46.04 -29.72 8.97
C HIS A 4 44.66 -29.17 9.36
N ARG A 5 44.63 -28.16 10.24
CA ARG A 5 43.48 -27.27 10.36
C ARG A 5 43.39 -26.46 9.07
N THR A 6 42.50 -26.88 8.18
CA THR A 6 42.01 -26.05 7.07
C THR A 6 41.41 -24.79 7.67
N ARG A 7 42.15 -23.67 7.58
CA ARG A 7 41.58 -22.33 7.76
C ARG A 7 40.50 -22.19 6.69
N SER A 8 39.23 -22.20 7.11
CA SER A 8 38.14 -21.64 6.30
C SER A 8 38.58 -20.23 5.89
N LEU A 9 38.70 -19.98 4.58
CA LEU A 9 38.85 -18.64 4.04
C LEU A 9 37.68 -17.84 4.61
N ALA A 10 37.97 -16.90 5.52
CA ALA A 10 36.97 -15.97 6.01
C ALA A 10 36.30 -15.34 4.79
N ALA A 11 34.97 -15.44 4.72
CA ALA A 11 34.20 -14.86 3.62
C ALA A 11 34.62 -13.40 3.46
N VAL A 12 35.00 -13.00 2.24
CA VAL A 12 35.32 -11.61 1.92
C VAL A 12 34.12 -10.76 2.35
N PRO A 13 34.28 -9.74 3.21
CA PRO A 13 33.16 -8.92 3.63
C PRO A 13 32.52 -8.24 2.42
N THR A 14 31.24 -8.52 2.22
CA THR A 14 30.42 -7.97 1.14
C THR A 14 29.81 -6.62 1.55
N ILE A 15 29.82 -5.66 0.64
CA ILE A 15 29.12 -4.37 0.69
C ILE A 15 27.62 -4.61 0.91
N THR A 16 27.04 -5.65 0.29
CA THR A 16 25.62 -6.00 0.46
C THR A 16 25.35 -6.92 1.65
N GLY A 17 26.39 -7.28 2.42
CA GLY A 17 26.25 -8.03 3.67
C GLY A 17 26.00 -7.11 4.86
N THR A 18 26.13 -7.65 6.07
CA THR A 18 26.20 -6.87 7.32
C THR A 18 27.66 -6.74 7.75
N PRO A 19 28.45 -5.82 7.16
CA PRO A 19 29.84 -5.68 7.54
C PRO A 19 29.95 -5.00 8.91
N ARG A 20 30.80 -5.53 9.79
CA ARG A 20 31.13 -4.90 11.10
C ARG A 20 31.94 -3.60 10.97
N ARG A 21 32.34 -3.21 9.75
CA ARG A 21 33.13 -2.02 9.43
C ARG A 21 32.65 -1.42 8.12
N PRO A 22 32.68 -0.08 7.95
CA PRO A 22 32.37 0.53 6.67
C PRO A 22 33.34 0.02 5.58
N PRO A 23 32.86 -0.18 4.34
CA PRO A 23 33.71 -0.55 3.22
C PRO A 23 34.74 0.55 2.95
N SER A 24 35.94 0.15 2.56
CA SER A 24 37.02 1.07 2.22
C SER A 24 36.70 1.87 0.94
N GLU A 25 37.32 3.04 0.77
CA GLU A 25 37.23 3.84 -0.46
C GLU A 25 37.58 3.03 -1.72
N HIS A 26 38.55 2.11 -1.60
CA HIS A 26 38.91 1.21 -2.69
C HIS A 26 37.76 0.27 -3.07
N GLN A 27 37.01 -0.25 -2.09
CA GLN A 27 35.87 -1.12 -2.35
C GLN A 27 34.69 -0.36 -2.97
N LEU A 28 34.54 0.94 -2.71
CA LEU A 28 33.48 1.77 -3.25
C LEU A 28 33.84 2.47 -4.57
N ARG A 29 35.07 2.26 -5.08
CA ARG A 29 35.56 2.98 -6.25
C ARG A 29 34.67 2.71 -7.47
N GLY A 30 34.13 3.78 -8.06
CA GLY A 30 33.27 3.71 -9.25
C GLY A 30 31.80 3.39 -8.93
N MET A 31 31.44 3.28 -7.66
CA MET A 31 30.06 3.11 -7.22
C MET A 31 29.40 4.48 -7.02
N ASP A 32 28.21 4.66 -7.57
CA ASP A 32 27.39 5.86 -7.35
C ASP A 32 26.83 5.88 -5.92
N THR A 33 26.58 7.08 -5.40
CA THR A 33 25.98 7.29 -4.08
C THR A 33 24.51 7.63 -4.18
N GLU A 34 23.76 7.31 -3.12
CA GLU A 34 22.31 7.62 -3.01
C GLU A 34 21.48 7.07 -4.19
N ALA A 35 21.82 5.86 -4.65
CA ALA A 35 21.20 5.26 -5.82
C ALA A 35 19.74 4.85 -5.54
N VAL A 36 18.85 5.39 -6.38
CA VAL A 36 17.41 5.13 -6.37
C VAL A 36 16.98 4.87 -7.81
N LEU A 37 16.18 3.83 -8.01
CA LEU A 37 15.66 3.45 -9.32
C LEU A 37 14.14 3.35 -9.26
N ASP A 38 13.44 4.17 -10.04
CA ASP A 38 12.00 4.01 -10.24
C ASP A 38 11.73 2.79 -11.12
N LEU A 39 10.75 1.98 -10.75
CA LEU A 39 10.33 0.78 -11.48
C LEU A 39 8.84 0.82 -11.84
N GLY A 40 8.20 1.99 -11.70
CA GLY A 40 6.79 2.24 -11.99
C GLY A 40 5.85 1.91 -10.84
N TRP A 41 6.13 0.85 -10.05
CA TRP A 41 5.33 0.49 -8.86
C TRP A 41 5.79 1.19 -7.58
N GLY A 42 6.86 1.97 -7.69
CA GLY A 42 7.64 2.51 -6.57
C GLY A 42 9.13 2.44 -6.89
N ARG A 43 9.94 2.88 -5.93
CA ARG A 43 11.37 3.04 -6.10
C ARG A 43 12.12 1.95 -5.37
N LEU A 44 13.11 1.36 -6.05
CA LEU A 44 14.11 0.51 -5.44
C LEU A 44 15.26 1.40 -4.93
N VAL A 45 15.39 1.48 -3.61
CA VAL A 45 16.39 2.28 -2.92
C VAL A 45 17.53 1.35 -2.47
N PHE A 46 18.75 1.61 -2.94
CA PHE A 46 19.92 0.79 -2.61
C PHE A 46 20.60 1.32 -1.36
N GLY A 47 20.18 0.87 -0.17
CA GLY A 47 20.57 1.43 1.12
C GLY A 47 22.08 1.43 1.37
N GLN A 48 22.83 0.49 0.79
CA GLN A 48 24.29 0.42 0.89
C GLN A 48 25.01 1.56 0.16
N THR A 49 24.33 2.24 -0.76
CA THR A 49 24.88 3.40 -1.50
C THR A 49 24.70 4.72 -0.77
N PHE A 50 23.97 4.73 0.36
CA PHE A 50 23.77 5.92 1.18
C PHE A 50 24.86 5.97 2.28
N PRO A 51 25.80 6.93 2.22
CA PRO A 51 26.78 7.10 3.29
C PRO A 51 26.14 7.67 4.56
N ASP A 52 25.12 8.52 4.41
CA ASP A 52 24.36 9.12 5.51
C ASP A 52 22.99 8.44 5.65
N PRO A 53 22.69 7.81 6.79
CA PRO A 53 21.38 7.22 7.04
C PRO A 53 20.23 8.25 7.08
N GLN A 54 20.48 9.53 7.37
CA GLN A 54 19.44 10.56 7.34
C GLN A 54 18.92 10.80 5.92
N ARG A 55 19.84 10.86 4.95
CA ARG A 55 19.51 10.96 3.51
C ARG A 55 18.72 9.75 3.02
N LEU A 56 18.98 8.56 3.55
CA LEU A 56 18.20 7.35 3.27
C LEU A 56 16.77 7.45 3.81
N VAL A 57 16.58 7.99 5.03
CA VAL A 57 15.24 8.26 5.58
C VAL A 57 14.51 9.29 4.71
N GLU A 58 15.17 10.38 4.32
CA GLU A 58 14.60 11.40 3.43
C GLU A 58 14.18 10.81 2.08
N ALA A 59 15.02 9.95 1.49
CA ALA A 59 14.70 9.26 0.25
C ALA A 59 13.40 8.45 0.42
N LEU A 60 13.28 7.64 1.48
CA LEU A 60 12.08 6.82 1.74
C LEU A 60 10.84 7.64 2.11
N ARG A 61 11.00 8.85 2.65
CA ARG A 61 9.88 9.77 2.90
C ARG A 61 9.22 10.29 1.62
N GLY A 62 9.97 10.34 0.52
CA GLY A 62 9.48 10.76 -0.79
C GLY A 62 8.59 9.74 -1.51
N GLU A 63 8.24 8.62 -0.87
CA GLU A 63 7.34 7.62 -1.46
C GLU A 63 5.97 8.23 -1.74
N ALA A 64 5.53 8.15 -3.00
CA ALA A 64 4.24 8.67 -3.44
C ALA A 64 3.07 7.78 -2.99
N GLU A 65 1.88 8.37 -2.87
CA GLU A 65 0.67 7.62 -2.52
C GLU A 65 0.37 6.55 -3.58
N GLY A 66 0.04 5.33 -3.12
CA GLY A 66 -0.21 4.19 -4.00
C GLY A 66 1.03 3.47 -4.53
N HIS A 67 2.22 4.05 -4.35
CA HIS A 67 3.50 3.40 -4.66
C HIS A 67 4.02 2.59 -3.47
N ARG A 68 4.99 1.71 -3.75
CA ARG A 68 5.65 0.89 -2.73
C ARG A 68 7.16 0.95 -2.92
N ASP A 69 7.84 1.78 -2.15
CA ASP A 69 9.29 1.81 -2.16
C ASP A 69 9.87 0.61 -1.40
N ILE A 70 11.04 0.15 -1.86
CA ILE A 70 11.77 -0.96 -1.25
C ILE A 70 13.21 -0.52 -1.02
N CYS A 71 13.63 -0.38 0.24
CA CYS A 71 15.04 -0.23 0.58
C CYS A 71 15.67 -1.61 0.79
N ILE A 72 16.56 -2.01 -0.10
CA ILE A 72 17.35 -3.24 0.03
C ILE A 72 18.79 -2.92 0.43
N TYR A 73 19.42 -3.82 1.21
CA TYR A 73 20.78 -3.69 1.75
C TYR A 73 21.04 -2.44 2.63
N PRO A 74 20.13 -2.03 3.54
CA PRO A 74 20.47 -1.01 4.52
C PRO A 74 21.66 -1.50 5.36
N ARG A 75 22.65 -0.65 5.60
CA ARG A 75 23.86 -1.02 6.36
C ARG A 75 23.54 -1.38 7.80
N ASP A 76 22.84 -0.47 8.47
CA ASP A 76 22.47 -0.55 9.88
C ASP A 76 20.96 -0.35 10.03
N PRO A 77 20.14 -1.36 9.68
CA PRO A 77 18.69 -1.22 9.71
C PRO A 77 18.15 -0.86 11.09
N GLN A 78 18.76 -1.37 12.17
CA GLN A 78 18.39 -1.02 13.54
C GLN A 78 18.59 0.48 13.85
N VAL A 79 19.61 1.10 13.28
CA VAL A 79 19.86 2.55 13.43
C VAL A 79 18.87 3.33 12.59
N LEU A 80 18.64 2.90 11.35
CA LEU A 80 17.66 3.51 10.43
C LEU A 80 16.24 3.52 11.03
N LEU A 81 15.82 2.41 11.65
CA LEU A 81 14.54 2.32 12.35
C LEU A 81 14.49 3.21 13.59
N GLY A 82 15.60 3.35 14.32
CA GLY A 82 15.69 4.27 15.47
C GLY A 82 15.56 5.75 15.07
N MET A 83 15.98 6.13 13.86
CA MET A 83 15.86 7.49 13.34
C MET A 83 14.42 7.85 12.92
N ALA A 84 13.62 6.88 12.51
CA ALA A 84 12.25 7.09 12.03
C ALA A 84 11.28 5.97 12.46
N PRO A 85 11.09 5.74 13.77
CA PRO A 85 10.40 4.55 14.29
C PRO A 85 8.91 4.50 13.93
N GLY A 86 8.27 5.66 13.81
CA GLY A 86 6.86 5.78 13.38
C GLY A 86 6.66 5.74 11.87
N GLU A 87 7.72 5.79 11.07
CA GLU A 87 7.64 5.89 9.61
C GLU A 87 8.22 4.67 8.89
N LEU A 88 9.14 3.94 9.51
CA LEU A 88 9.83 2.80 8.90
C LEU A 88 9.60 1.51 9.70
N PHE A 89 9.68 0.37 9.02
CA PHE A 89 9.67 -0.96 9.63
C PHE A 89 10.59 -1.92 8.87
N LEU A 90 11.03 -2.98 9.56
CA LEU A 90 11.76 -4.08 8.93
C LEU A 90 10.75 -4.98 8.21
N ASP A 91 10.92 -5.12 6.90
CA ASP A 91 10.04 -5.96 6.09
C ASP A 91 10.22 -7.43 6.49
N PRO A 92 9.14 -8.21 6.73
CA PRO A 92 9.24 -9.61 7.14
C PRO A 92 9.54 -10.53 5.95
N SER A 93 10.50 -10.14 5.12
CA SER A 93 10.99 -10.92 3.98
C SER A 93 12.35 -11.55 4.27
N LEU A 94 12.59 -12.65 3.58
CA LEU A 94 13.87 -13.34 3.52
C LEU A 94 14.55 -13.00 2.21
N THR A 95 15.82 -12.60 2.26
CA THR A 95 16.61 -12.37 1.05
C THR A 95 17.34 -13.63 0.62
N PHE A 96 17.23 -13.95 -0.67
CA PHE A 96 17.86 -15.10 -1.31
C PHE A 96 18.82 -14.66 -2.41
N ARG A 97 19.97 -15.34 -2.50
CA ARG A 97 21.01 -15.12 -3.50
C ARG A 97 21.25 -16.38 -4.32
N LEU A 98 21.26 -16.23 -5.64
CA LEU A 98 21.77 -17.23 -6.58
C LEU A 98 23.16 -16.81 -7.05
N ASP A 99 24.18 -17.58 -6.70
CA ASP A 99 25.55 -17.36 -7.17
C ASP A 99 25.67 -17.81 -8.65
N LEU A 100 25.73 -16.85 -9.58
CA LEU A 100 25.63 -17.12 -11.03
C LEU A 100 26.84 -17.90 -11.56
N HIS A 101 28.03 -17.76 -10.97
CA HIS A 101 29.20 -18.56 -11.31
C HIS A 101 29.00 -20.08 -11.06
N ARG A 102 28.09 -20.44 -10.14
CA ARG A 102 27.71 -21.83 -9.83
C ARG A 102 26.48 -22.29 -10.59
N TYR A 103 25.76 -21.37 -11.23
CA TYR A 103 24.56 -21.69 -11.99
C TYR A 103 24.89 -22.60 -13.17
N ARG A 104 24.02 -23.58 -13.40
CA ARG A 104 24.12 -24.51 -14.53
C ARG A 104 22.78 -24.51 -15.26
N PRO A 105 22.72 -24.00 -16.50
CA PRO A 105 21.51 -24.04 -17.31
C PRO A 105 21.01 -25.47 -17.44
N ARG A 106 19.70 -25.69 -17.25
CA ARG A 106 19.09 -27.00 -17.52
C ARG A 106 18.80 -27.07 -19.02
N ARG A 107 19.00 -28.25 -19.61
CA ARG A 107 18.74 -28.47 -21.05
C ARG A 107 17.25 -28.57 -21.38
N GLU A 108 16.46 -29.08 -20.45
CA GLU A 108 15.01 -29.22 -20.60
C GLU A 108 14.32 -27.88 -20.37
N LEU A 109 13.57 -27.45 -21.39
CA LEU A 109 12.69 -26.29 -21.31
C LEU A 109 11.43 -26.68 -20.53
N ILE A 110 10.82 -25.67 -19.90
CA ILE A 110 9.46 -25.83 -19.36
C ILE A 110 8.50 -25.89 -20.54
N GLU A 111 7.77 -26.99 -20.67
CA GLU A 111 6.79 -27.19 -21.72
C GLU A 111 5.77 -26.04 -21.72
N ASP A 112 5.32 -25.66 -22.92
CA ASP A 112 4.32 -24.62 -23.16
C ASP A 112 4.67 -23.19 -22.71
N VAL A 113 5.84 -22.94 -22.13
CA VAL A 113 6.25 -21.59 -21.68
C VAL A 113 7.35 -21.03 -22.57
N PHE A 114 7.11 -19.87 -23.18
CA PHE A 114 8.12 -19.08 -23.88
C PHE A 114 8.40 -17.78 -23.14
N VAL A 115 9.65 -17.54 -22.73
CA VAL A 115 10.02 -16.29 -22.06
C VAL A 115 10.74 -15.38 -23.03
N ARG A 116 10.25 -14.15 -23.16
CA ARG A 116 10.81 -13.11 -24.03
C ARG A 116 10.89 -11.76 -23.30
N THR A 117 11.62 -10.82 -23.89
CA THR A 117 11.56 -9.42 -23.45
C THR A 117 10.20 -8.85 -23.82
N VAL A 118 9.71 -7.89 -23.04
CA VAL A 118 8.61 -6.99 -23.44
C VAL A 118 8.92 -6.39 -24.82
N ALA A 119 7.94 -6.41 -25.72
CA ALA A 119 8.09 -6.00 -27.10
C ALA A 119 7.06 -4.94 -27.54
N CYS A 120 5.89 -4.88 -26.90
CA CYS A 120 4.83 -3.92 -27.23
C CYS A 120 4.14 -3.37 -25.96
N PRO A 121 3.42 -2.23 -26.04
CA PRO A 121 2.69 -1.68 -24.90
C PRO A 121 1.62 -2.63 -24.34
N ASP A 122 1.06 -3.51 -25.19
CA ASP A 122 0.10 -4.53 -24.74
C ASP A 122 0.72 -5.52 -23.76
N ASP A 123 2.01 -5.86 -23.91
CA ASP A 123 2.72 -6.68 -22.93
C ASP A 123 2.77 -5.97 -21.56
N VAL A 124 2.98 -4.65 -21.54
CA VAL A 124 3.02 -3.85 -20.30
C VAL A 124 1.65 -3.81 -19.64
N ALA A 125 0.58 -3.68 -20.44
CA ALA A 125 -0.79 -3.78 -19.94
C ALA A 125 -1.07 -5.16 -19.32
N GLU A 126 -0.65 -6.24 -19.99
CA GLU A 126 -0.78 -7.60 -19.46
C GLU A 126 0.05 -7.85 -18.20
N MET A 127 1.26 -7.28 -18.12
CA MET A 127 2.05 -7.29 -16.87
C MET A 127 1.28 -6.64 -15.72
N GLY A 128 0.74 -5.44 -15.93
CA GLY A 128 -0.06 -4.73 -14.94
C GLY A 128 -1.28 -5.54 -14.49
N ARG A 129 -1.98 -6.19 -15.44
CA ARG A 129 -3.10 -7.08 -15.16
C ARG A 129 -2.69 -8.27 -14.27
N ILE A 130 -1.61 -8.96 -14.62
CA ILE A 130 -1.12 -10.14 -13.88
C ILE A 130 -0.68 -9.75 -12.46
N VAL A 131 0.12 -8.69 -12.32
CA VAL A 131 0.62 -8.19 -11.04
C VAL A 131 -0.54 -7.79 -10.11
N SER A 132 -1.54 -7.08 -10.64
CA SER A 132 -2.73 -6.70 -9.88
C SER A 132 -3.53 -7.92 -9.40
N ARG A 133 -3.68 -8.96 -10.24
CA ARG A 133 -4.41 -10.19 -9.90
C ARG A 133 -3.77 -11.00 -8.77
N VAL A 134 -2.45 -10.91 -8.60
CA VAL A 134 -1.74 -11.57 -7.50
C VAL A 134 -1.57 -10.66 -6.27
N GLY A 135 -2.29 -9.52 -6.22
CA GLY A 135 -2.29 -8.60 -5.08
C GLY A 135 -1.02 -7.77 -4.94
N MET A 136 -0.22 -7.65 -6.00
CA MET A 136 0.94 -6.77 -6.04
C MET A 136 0.56 -5.38 -6.58
N VAL A 137 1.36 -4.37 -6.26
CA VAL A 137 1.17 -3.01 -6.79
C VAL A 137 1.58 -2.99 -8.27
N PRO A 138 0.67 -2.66 -9.21
CA PRO A 138 1.04 -2.54 -10.61
C PRO A 138 1.95 -1.34 -10.83
N GLY A 139 2.87 -1.45 -11.80
CA GLY A 139 3.69 -0.31 -12.19
C GLY A 139 2.96 0.63 -13.13
N ASP A 140 3.31 1.92 -13.09
CA ASP A 140 2.93 2.87 -14.12
C ASP A 140 3.41 2.40 -15.50
N GLY A 141 2.48 2.27 -16.45
CA GLY A 141 2.74 1.71 -17.76
C GLY A 141 3.71 2.56 -18.59
N ALA A 142 3.69 3.89 -18.41
CA ALA A 142 4.60 4.78 -19.12
C ALA A 142 6.04 4.62 -18.63
N THR A 143 6.24 4.52 -17.32
CA THR A 143 7.55 4.28 -16.70
C THR A 143 8.11 2.91 -17.11
N VAL A 144 7.31 1.84 -16.99
CA VAL A 144 7.73 0.49 -17.43
C VAL A 144 8.06 0.48 -18.93
N TRP A 145 7.28 1.19 -19.74
CA TRP A 145 7.53 1.28 -21.18
C TRP A 145 8.82 2.07 -21.49
N HIS A 146 9.07 3.18 -20.80
CA HIS A 146 10.32 3.90 -20.96
C HIS A 146 11.53 3.02 -20.59
N ASP A 147 11.46 2.38 -19.42
CA ASP A 147 12.56 1.62 -18.83
C ASP A 147 12.89 0.32 -19.56
N HIS A 148 11.93 -0.27 -20.30
CA HIS A 148 12.18 -1.48 -21.09
C HIS A 148 13.32 -1.31 -22.09
N SER A 149 13.50 -0.07 -22.59
CA SER A 149 14.50 0.27 -23.59
C SER A 149 15.89 0.43 -22.99
N THR A 150 15.97 0.62 -21.67
CA THR A 150 17.22 0.81 -20.96
C THR A 150 18.01 -0.50 -20.84
N ARG A 151 19.28 -0.40 -20.41
CA ARG A 151 20.08 -1.57 -20.08
C ARG A 151 20.11 -1.91 -18.59
N THR A 152 19.58 -1.03 -17.76
CA THR A 152 19.55 -1.15 -16.31
C THR A 152 18.44 -2.10 -15.86
N VAL A 153 17.25 -1.97 -16.47
CA VAL A 153 16.09 -2.79 -16.14
C VAL A 153 15.79 -3.80 -17.26
N ARG A 154 15.30 -4.98 -16.88
CA ARG A 154 14.91 -6.06 -17.78
C ARG A 154 13.53 -6.58 -17.43
N TYR A 155 12.53 -6.16 -18.18
CA TYR A 155 11.19 -6.73 -18.12
C TYR A 155 11.09 -7.93 -19.05
N LEU A 156 10.78 -9.09 -18.46
CA LEU A 156 10.47 -10.30 -19.20
C LEU A 156 9.00 -10.65 -19.03
N VAL A 157 8.43 -11.22 -20.08
CA VAL A 157 7.10 -11.81 -20.08
C VAL A 157 7.18 -13.28 -20.44
N ALA A 158 6.33 -14.08 -19.84
CA ALA A 158 6.10 -15.47 -20.19
C ALA A 158 4.84 -15.57 -21.04
N GLU A 159 4.97 -16.18 -22.20
CA GLU A 159 3.89 -16.44 -23.15
C GLU A 159 3.54 -17.94 -23.10
N ASP A 160 2.24 -18.24 -22.99
CA ASP A 160 1.74 -19.61 -23.11
C ASP A 160 1.66 -19.99 -24.59
N ARG A 161 2.52 -20.92 -25.01
CA ARG A 161 2.63 -21.35 -26.42
C ARG A 161 1.36 -21.97 -26.99
N ARG A 162 0.45 -22.46 -26.13
CA ARG A 162 -0.82 -23.04 -26.56
C ARG A 162 -1.83 -21.96 -26.97
N THR A 163 -1.72 -20.77 -26.40
CA THR A 163 -2.73 -19.70 -26.55
C THR A 163 -2.16 -18.39 -27.11
N GLY A 164 -0.84 -18.21 -27.09
CA GLY A 164 -0.16 -16.95 -27.44
C GLY A 164 -0.33 -15.84 -26.41
N ARG A 165 -0.96 -16.10 -25.26
CA ARG A 165 -1.23 -15.09 -24.23
C ARG A 165 -0.05 -14.90 -23.30
N VAL A 166 0.17 -13.66 -22.87
CA VAL A 166 1.08 -13.36 -21.76
C VAL A 166 0.45 -13.85 -20.46
N VAL A 167 1.18 -14.70 -19.74
CA VAL A 167 0.73 -15.41 -18.52
C VAL A 167 1.69 -15.26 -17.35
N GLY A 168 2.79 -14.52 -17.50
CA GLY A 168 3.68 -14.23 -16.39
C GLY A 168 4.66 -13.11 -16.68
N THR A 169 5.30 -12.60 -15.64
CA THR A 169 6.28 -11.52 -15.74
C THR A 169 7.34 -11.61 -14.66
N VAL A 170 8.53 -11.08 -14.95
CA VAL A 170 9.58 -10.81 -13.98
C VAL A 170 10.36 -9.55 -14.38
N THR A 171 10.77 -8.76 -13.39
CA THR A 171 11.62 -7.59 -13.57
C THR A 171 13.02 -7.88 -13.03
N GLY A 172 14.05 -7.68 -13.83
CA GLY A 172 15.44 -7.72 -13.38
C GLY A 172 16.06 -6.34 -13.30
N VAL A 173 16.96 -6.13 -12.34
CA VAL A 173 17.77 -4.91 -12.22
C VAL A 173 19.26 -5.26 -12.21
N ASP A 174 20.02 -4.64 -13.10
CA ASP A 174 21.48 -4.77 -13.22
C ASP A 174 22.17 -3.75 -12.31
N HIS A 175 22.73 -4.18 -11.17
CA HIS A 175 23.30 -3.27 -10.16
C HIS A 175 24.53 -2.52 -10.66
N VAL A 176 25.32 -3.15 -11.54
CA VAL A 176 26.48 -2.51 -12.17
C VAL A 176 26.06 -1.36 -13.08
N ARG A 177 24.92 -1.49 -13.76
CA ARG A 177 24.36 -0.41 -14.59
C ARG A 177 23.60 0.62 -13.78
N ALA A 178 23.01 0.22 -12.65
CA ALA A 178 22.21 1.09 -11.81
C ALA A 178 23.07 2.04 -10.97
N PHE A 179 24.21 1.57 -10.43
CA PHE A 179 25.04 2.36 -9.52
C PHE A 179 26.52 1.95 -9.52
N GLY A 180 27.01 1.25 -10.57
CA GLY A 180 28.42 0.85 -10.62
C GLY A 180 28.82 -0.19 -9.58
N ASP A 181 27.91 -1.10 -9.21
CA ASP A 181 28.12 -2.10 -8.15
C ASP A 181 29.47 -2.86 -8.25
N PRO A 182 30.38 -2.66 -7.28
CA PRO A 182 31.67 -3.33 -7.23
C PRO A 182 31.57 -4.86 -7.06
N GLU A 183 30.47 -5.39 -6.53
CA GLU A 183 30.28 -6.83 -6.39
C GLU A 183 29.81 -7.50 -7.70
N GLY A 184 29.40 -6.72 -8.69
CA GLY A 184 28.87 -7.26 -9.95
C GLY A 184 27.48 -7.85 -9.80
N GLY A 185 26.65 -7.36 -8.88
CA GLY A 185 25.35 -7.91 -8.53
C GLY A 185 24.24 -7.65 -9.54
N SER A 186 23.13 -8.36 -9.33
CA SER A 186 21.83 -8.08 -9.92
C SER A 186 20.71 -8.56 -8.99
N SER A 187 19.48 -8.15 -9.27
CA SER A 187 18.31 -8.58 -8.49
C SER A 187 17.09 -8.82 -9.36
N LEU A 188 16.16 -9.68 -8.92
CA LEU A 188 14.84 -9.88 -9.54
C LEU A 188 13.71 -9.39 -8.61
N TRP A 189 12.67 -8.85 -9.24
CA TRP A 189 11.50 -8.22 -8.62
C TRP A 189 10.25 -8.56 -9.42
N CYS A 190 9.07 -8.37 -8.80
CA CYS A 190 7.76 -8.54 -9.45
C CYS A 190 7.62 -9.86 -10.23
N LEU A 191 8.09 -10.98 -9.66
CA LEU A 191 7.86 -12.30 -10.24
C LEU A 191 6.40 -12.71 -10.02
N ALA A 192 5.63 -12.78 -11.10
CA ALA A 192 4.23 -13.15 -11.06
C ALA A 192 3.84 -14.07 -12.23
N ALA A 193 2.87 -14.95 -11.98
CA ALA A 193 2.24 -15.80 -12.99
C ALA A 193 0.73 -15.73 -12.82
N ASP A 194 -0.02 -15.75 -13.93
CA ASP A 194 -1.47 -15.74 -13.92
C ASP A 194 -2.00 -17.00 -13.21
N PRO A 195 -2.76 -16.88 -12.12
CA PRO A 195 -3.13 -18.02 -11.28
C PRO A 195 -4.05 -19.03 -12.00
N ASP A 196 -4.78 -18.59 -13.02
CA ASP A 196 -5.79 -19.41 -13.69
C ASP A 196 -5.26 -20.00 -15.00
N HIS A 197 -4.39 -19.27 -15.70
CA HIS A 197 -4.01 -19.61 -17.08
C HIS A 197 -2.54 -20.03 -17.24
N ALA A 198 -1.65 -19.68 -16.30
CA ALA A 198 -0.24 -19.93 -16.48
C ALA A 198 0.09 -21.44 -16.42
N PRO A 199 0.83 -21.98 -17.41
CA PRO A 199 1.35 -23.34 -17.33
C PRO A 199 2.21 -23.56 -16.08
N ARG A 200 2.24 -24.80 -15.57
CA ARG A 200 3.09 -25.17 -14.44
C ARG A 200 4.56 -24.92 -14.78
N GLY A 201 5.28 -24.28 -13.87
CA GLY A 201 6.69 -23.94 -14.09
C GLY A 201 6.93 -22.57 -14.75
N THR A 202 5.89 -21.78 -15.03
CA THR A 202 6.03 -20.41 -15.57
C THR A 202 7.01 -19.54 -14.77
N GLY A 203 6.87 -19.51 -13.44
CA GLY A 203 7.80 -18.77 -12.57
C GLY A 203 9.23 -19.31 -12.62
N GLU A 204 9.41 -20.62 -12.76
CA GLU A 204 10.72 -21.25 -12.94
C GLU A 204 11.37 -20.83 -14.26
N ALA A 205 10.62 -20.87 -15.36
CA ALA A 205 11.10 -20.44 -16.68
C ALA A 205 11.55 -18.97 -16.67
N LEU A 206 10.76 -18.08 -16.06
CA LEU A 206 11.07 -16.65 -15.93
C LEU A 206 12.39 -16.42 -15.18
N VAL A 207 12.56 -17.05 -14.01
CA VAL A 207 13.77 -16.90 -13.20
C VAL A 207 15.00 -17.46 -13.91
N ARG A 208 14.89 -18.62 -14.57
CA ARG A 208 15.99 -19.23 -15.32
C ARG A 208 16.47 -18.31 -16.46
N VAL A 209 15.56 -17.85 -17.31
CA VAL A 209 15.91 -16.97 -18.43
C VAL A 209 16.50 -15.66 -17.94
N LEU A 210 16.01 -15.11 -16.82
CA LEU A 210 16.59 -13.91 -16.23
C LEU A 210 18.01 -14.16 -15.70
N ALA A 211 18.22 -15.26 -14.96
CA ALA A 211 19.53 -15.65 -14.44
C ALA A 211 20.54 -15.86 -15.57
N GLU A 212 20.15 -16.55 -16.64
CA GLU A 212 20.99 -16.79 -17.82
C GLU A 212 21.37 -15.50 -18.54
N ARG A 213 20.43 -14.54 -18.65
CA ARG A 213 20.70 -13.21 -19.23
C ARG A 213 21.69 -12.39 -18.41
N TYR A 214 21.72 -12.56 -17.09
CA TYR A 214 22.69 -11.89 -16.22
C TYR A 214 24.03 -12.62 -16.17
N LEU A 215 24.02 -13.95 -16.22
CA LEU A 215 25.22 -14.75 -16.38
C LEU A 215 25.96 -14.37 -17.67
N ALA A 216 25.23 -14.27 -18.79
CA ALA A 216 25.79 -13.83 -20.08
C ALA A 216 26.33 -12.39 -20.06
N ARG A 217 25.90 -11.56 -19.11
CA ARG A 217 26.41 -10.20 -18.87
C ARG A 217 27.57 -10.16 -17.86
N GLY A 218 28.02 -11.31 -17.37
CA GLY A 218 29.12 -11.40 -16.41
C GLY A 218 28.76 -10.91 -15.01
N ARG A 219 27.48 -11.01 -14.59
CA ARG A 219 27.07 -10.70 -13.22
C ARG A 219 27.41 -11.85 -12.27
N SER A 220 27.78 -11.50 -11.04
CA SER A 220 28.26 -12.40 -10.00
C SER A 220 27.13 -13.22 -9.36
N TYR A 221 26.00 -12.56 -9.08
CA TYR A 221 24.86 -13.14 -8.40
C TYR A 221 23.54 -12.49 -8.81
N LEU A 222 22.43 -13.15 -8.49
CA LEU A 222 21.07 -12.65 -8.62
C LEU A 222 20.34 -12.74 -7.26
N ASP A 223 19.91 -11.60 -6.73
CA ASP A 223 19.23 -11.50 -5.42
C ASP A 223 17.72 -11.27 -5.55
N LEU A 224 16.98 -11.60 -4.49
CA LEU A 224 15.56 -11.30 -4.34
C LEU A 224 15.17 -11.24 -2.87
N SER A 225 14.09 -10.54 -2.56
CA SER A 225 13.39 -10.66 -1.27
C SER A 225 12.02 -11.31 -1.47
N VAL A 226 11.65 -12.22 -0.58
CA VAL A 226 10.35 -12.89 -0.57
C VAL A 226 9.78 -12.90 0.84
N LEU A 227 8.47 -12.63 1.00
CA LEU A 227 7.82 -12.71 2.31
C LEU A 227 8.01 -14.10 2.95
N HIS A 228 8.27 -14.13 4.26
CA HIS A 228 8.62 -15.34 5.00
C HIS A 228 7.55 -16.45 4.95
N ASP A 229 6.29 -16.08 4.72
CA ASP A 229 5.12 -16.95 4.66
C ASP A 229 4.79 -17.43 3.23
N ASN A 230 5.53 -16.98 2.20
CA ASN A 230 5.34 -17.44 0.83
C ASN A 230 6.09 -18.76 0.55
N GLU A 231 5.61 -19.84 1.18
CA GLU A 231 6.23 -21.17 1.12
C GLU A 231 6.43 -21.68 -0.32
N ARG A 232 5.46 -21.40 -1.22
CA ARG A 232 5.51 -21.81 -2.63
C ARG A 232 6.69 -21.17 -3.37
N ALA A 233 6.88 -19.86 -3.21
CA ALA A 233 7.99 -19.15 -3.83
C ALA A 233 9.33 -19.55 -3.19
N ILE A 234 9.39 -19.68 -1.86
CA ILE A 234 10.59 -20.15 -1.15
C ILE A 234 11.02 -21.54 -1.65
N ALA A 235 10.08 -22.46 -1.83
CA ALA A 235 10.37 -23.79 -2.38
C ALA A 235 10.88 -23.73 -3.83
N LEU A 236 10.33 -22.84 -4.67
CA LEU A 236 10.85 -22.58 -6.01
C LEU A 236 12.31 -22.11 -5.96
N TYR A 237 12.62 -21.07 -5.18
CA TYR A 237 13.97 -20.51 -5.12
C TYR A 237 15.00 -21.52 -4.61
N ARG A 238 14.65 -22.30 -3.57
CA ARG A 238 15.52 -23.37 -3.06
C ARG A 238 15.82 -24.43 -4.13
N ARG A 239 14.81 -24.86 -4.91
CA ARG A 239 15.02 -25.81 -6.03
C ARG A 239 15.89 -25.24 -7.15
N LEU A 240 15.84 -23.93 -7.36
CA LEU A 240 16.69 -23.23 -8.34
C LEU A 240 18.12 -22.97 -7.84
N GLY A 241 18.45 -23.36 -6.60
CA GLY A 241 19.78 -23.23 -6.03
C GLY A 241 20.05 -21.89 -5.34
N PHE A 242 19.00 -21.09 -5.08
CA PHE A 242 19.16 -19.90 -4.25
C PHE A 242 19.43 -20.29 -2.79
N ARG A 243 20.31 -19.55 -2.13
CA ARG A 243 20.59 -19.65 -0.70
C ARG A 243 20.16 -18.37 0.02
N GLN A 244 19.67 -18.49 1.24
CA GLN A 244 19.35 -17.32 2.04
C GLN A 244 20.62 -16.57 2.43
N VAL A 245 20.57 -15.24 2.38
CA VAL A 245 21.65 -14.33 2.78
C VAL A 245 21.15 -13.36 3.84
N PRO A 246 22.02 -12.82 4.72
CA PRO A 246 21.63 -11.93 5.80
C PRO A 246 21.42 -10.47 5.34
N ALA A 247 20.99 -10.29 4.09
CA ALA A 247 20.54 -8.99 3.59
C ALA A 247 19.10 -8.75 4.06
N LEU A 248 18.79 -7.49 4.35
CA LEU A 248 17.52 -7.08 4.94
C LEU A 248 16.83 -6.06 4.04
N VAL A 249 15.53 -5.91 4.25
CA VAL A 249 14.69 -4.95 3.53
C VAL A 249 13.98 -4.05 4.54
N VAL A 250 13.99 -2.75 4.29
CA VAL A 250 13.25 -1.75 5.06
C VAL A 250 12.23 -1.10 4.13
N LYS A 251 11.03 -0.85 4.66
CA LYS A 251 9.94 -0.19 3.93
C LYS A 251 9.28 0.87 4.81
N ARG A 252 8.54 1.76 4.16
CA ARG A 252 7.73 2.78 4.84
C ARG A 252 6.46 2.18 5.42
N ARG A 253 6.10 2.60 6.63
CA ARG A 253 4.78 2.39 7.22
C ARG A 253 3.78 3.24 6.44
N ASN A 254 2.96 2.58 5.63
CA ASN A 254 1.94 3.21 4.81
C ASN A 254 0.74 2.24 4.65
N ALA A 255 -0.31 2.67 3.95
CA ALA A 255 -1.49 1.86 3.67
C ALA A 255 -1.17 0.52 3.01
N VAL A 256 -0.30 0.59 2.01
CA VAL A 256 0.05 -0.51 1.10
C VAL A 256 0.85 -1.60 1.83
N ASN A 257 1.63 -1.23 2.84
CA ASN A 257 2.45 -2.09 3.67
C ASN A 257 1.80 -2.43 5.02
N ALA A 258 0.67 -1.84 5.39
CA ALA A 258 0.01 -2.03 6.68
C ALA A 258 -0.14 -3.52 7.09
N PRO A 259 -0.53 -4.45 6.18
CA PRO A 259 -0.61 -5.87 6.53
C PRO A 259 0.71 -6.52 6.97
N LEU A 260 1.86 -5.89 6.70
CA LEU A 260 3.20 -6.43 6.99
C LEU A 260 3.72 -6.03 8.38
N PHE A 261 3.18 -4.98 8.98
CA PHE A 261 3.65 -4.46 10.28
C PHE A 261 2.54 -4.24 11.30
N VAL A 262 1.29 -4.27 10.87
CA VAL A 262 0.14 -4.27 11.77
C VAL A 262 -0.47 -5.67 11.77
N PRO A 263 -0.47 -6.39 12.90
CA PRO A 263 -1.23 -7.62 13.01
C PRO A 263 -2.69 -7.33 12.67
N ALA A 264 -3.29 -8.10 11.76
CA ALA A 264 -4.72 -7.98 11.51
C ALA A 264 -5.47 -8.34 12.81
N PRO A 265 -6.24 -7.41 13.40
CA PRO A 265 -6.97 -7.74 14.61
C PRO A 265 -8.00 -8.84 14.34
N ALA A 266 -8.16 -9.74 15.30
CA ALA A 266 -9.12 -10.82 15.21
C ALA A 266 -10.54 -10.27 14.98
N GLY A 267 -11.26 -10.81 13.98
CA GLY A 267 -12.62 -10.38 13.66
C GLY A 267 -12.74 -9.18 12.72
N LEU A 268 -11.63 -8.58 12.27
CA LEU A 268 -11.64 -7.47 11.31
C LEU A 268 -12.33 -7.84 9.97
N ASP A 269 -12.24 -9.10 9.57
CA ASP A 269 -12.87 -9.69 8.38
C ASP A 269 -14.39 -9.85 8.50
N ARG A 270 -14.91 -9.91 9.73
CA ARG A 270 -16.34 -10.07 10.04
C ARG A 270 -17.06 -8.75 10.30
N LEU A 271 -16.37 -7.62 10.20
CA LEU A 271 -16.94 -6.29 10.40
C LEU A 271 -17.88 -5.90 9.25
N ALA A 272 -18.95 -5.17 9.60
CA ALA A 272 -19.79 -4.50 8.61
C ALA A 272 -18.97 -3.45 7.83
N PRO A 273 -19.31 -3.16 6.56
CA PRO A 273 -18.52 -2.26 5.69
C PRO A 273 -18.18 -0.90 6.31
N CYS A 274 -19.13 -0.25 6.99
CA CYS A 274 -18.91 1.06 7.63
C CYS A 274 -17.80 1.01 8.71
N ALA A 275 -17.82 0.00 9.58
CA ALA A 275 -16.78 -0.20 10.60
C ALA A 275 -15.46 -0.64 9.98
N ARG A 276 -15.51 -1.46 8.93
CA ARG A 276 -14.32 -1.95 8.23
C ARG A 276 -13.53 -0.81 7.59
N VAL A 277 -14.20 0.11 6.89
CA VAL A 277 -13.52 1.25 6.24
C VAL A 277 -12.83 2.16 7.26
N LEU A 278 -13.45 2.38 8.43
CA LEU A 278 -12.83 3.14 9.52
C LEU A 278 -11.61 2.41 10.10
N ALA A 279 -11.71 1.10 10.33
CA ALA A 279 -10.61 0.28 10.82
C ALA A 279 -9.43 0.25 9.83
N ASP A 280 -9.70 0.07 8.54
CA ASP A 280 -8.67 0.05 7.49
C ASP A 280 -7.96 1.40 7.38
N GLU A 281 -8.68 2.51 7.54
CA GLU A 281 -8.08 3.85 7.64
C GLU A 281 -7.20 4.00 8.88
N ALA A 282 -7.68 3.56 10.05
CA ALA A 282 -6.92 3.63 11.29
C ALA A 282 -5.62 2.82 11.21
N LEU A 283 -5.70 1.56 10.76
CA LEU A 283 -4.55 0.68 10.53
C LEU A 283 -3.53 1.30 9.56
N ARG A 284 -4.02 1.93 8.49
CA ARG A 284 -3.19 2.63 7.51
C ARG A 284 -2.36 3.76 8.12
N ARG A 285 -2.86 4.41 9.17
CA ARG A 285 -2.16 5.49 9.89
C ARG A 285 -1.35 5.00 11.09
N GLY A 286 -1.21 3.68 11.25
CA GLY A 286 -0.51 3.09 12.39
C GLY A 286 -1.26 3.23 13.71
N ILE A 287 -2.56 3.52 13.68
CA ILE A 287 -3.42 3.49 14.85
C ILE A 287 -3.75 2.03 15.13
N GLY A 288 -3.47 1.58 16.36
CA GLY A 288 -3.82 0.24 16.81
C GLY A 288 -5.33 0.05 16.78
N VAL A 289 -5.79 -1.05 16.20
CA VAL A 289 -7.21 -1.40 16.13
C VAL A 289 -7.44 -2.71 16.86
N GLU A 290 -8.40 -2.73 17.76
CA GLU A 290 -8.94 -3.93 18.39
C GLU A 290 -10.44 -4.00 18.10
N VAL A 291 -10.93 -5.15 17.65
CA VAL A 291 -12.37 -5.38 17.43
C VAL A 291 -12.95 -5.95 18.72
N THR A 292 -13.66 -5.12 19.49
CA THR A 292 -14.23 -5.52 20.78
C THR A 292 -15.57 -6.24 20.62
N ASP A 293 -16.35 -5.87 19.60
CA ASP A 293 -17.59 -6.57 19.23
C ASP A 293 -17.85 -6.49 17.72
N THR A 294 -17.72 -7.63 17.03
CA THR A 294 -18.00 -7.75 15.60
C THR A 294 -19.47 -7.49 15.25
N ALA A 295 -20.41 -7.86 16.14
CA ALA A 295 -21.84 -7.81 15.82
C ALA A 295 -22.36 -6.36 15.79
N SER A 296 -21.89 -5.52 16.71
CA SER A 296 -22.22 -4.09 16.72
C SER A 296 -21.24 -3.21 15.93
N GLY A 297 -20.15 -3.79 15.41
CA GLY A 297 -19.08 -3.06 14.72
C GLY A 297 -18.30 -2.16 15.67
N GLU A 298 -18.13 -2.59 16.93
CA GLU A 298 -17.39 -1.85 17.95
C GLU A 298 -15.88 -2.07 17.80
N LEU A 299 -15.15 -0.96 17.78
CA LEU A 299 -13.70 -0.89 17.65
C LEU A 299 -13.12 -0.07 18.80
N ARG A 300 -11.97 -0.51 19.29
CA ARG A 300 -11.06 0.31 20.09
C ARG A 300 -9.90 0.77 19.22
N LEU A 301 -9.79 2.08 19.03
CA LEU A 301 -8.71 2.72 18.28
C LEU A 301 -7.71 3.31 19.27
N THR A 302 -6.42 2.99 19.13
CA THR A 302 -5.37 3.37 20.10
C THR A 302 -4.16 3.98 19.39
N LEU A 303 -3.73 5.17 19.82
CA LEU A 303 -2.49 5.81 19.39
C LEU A 303 -1.79 6.44 20.59
N GLY A 304 -0.61 5.91 20.94
CA GLY A 304 0.09 6.33 22.15
C GLY A 304 -0.76 6.09 23.41
N ALA A 305 -0.97 7.15 24.20
CA ALA A 305 -1.83 7.09 25.39
C ALA A 305 -3.31 7.36 25.09
N ARG A 306 -3.67 7.72 23.85
CA ARG A 306 -5.04 8.02 23.46
C ARG A 306 -5.73 6.75 23.01
N CYS A 307 -6.92 6.52 23.54
CA CYS A 307 -7.79 5.42 23.18
C CYS A 307 -9.20 5.98 22.95
N VAL A 308 -9.85 5.59 21.86
CA VAL A 308 -11.22 5.98 21.54
C VAL A 308 -12.02 4.75 21.12
N LEU A 309 -13.21 4.59 21.69
CA LEU A 309 -14.19 3.59 21.24
C LEU A 309 -15.07 4.15 20.12
N THR A 310 -15.35 3.30 19.13
CA THR A 310 -16.26 3.61 18.02
C THR A 310 -17.22 2.46 17.78
N ARG A 311 -18.44 2.75 17.30
CA ARG A 311 -19.40 1.77 16.78
C ARG A 311 -19.82 2.20 15.38
N GLY A 312 -19.12 1.70 14.37
CA GLY A 312 -19.15 2.31 13.04
C GLY A 312 -18.67 3.76 13.09
N SER A 313 -19.49 4.70 12.61
CA SER A 313 -19.22 6.15 12.65
C SER A 313 -19.56 6.84 13.97
N LEU A 314 -20.26 6.16 14.90
CA LEU A 314 -20.48 6.69 16.24
C LEU A 314 -19.18 6.60 17.05
N THR A 315 -18.82 7.67 17.74
CA THR A 315 -17.59 7.75 18.52
C THR A 315 -17.89 8.28 19.92
N GLU A 316 -16.96 8.10 20.86
CA GLU A 316 -17.07 8.69 22.21
C GLU A 316 -17.18 10.23 22.22
N LEU A 317 -16.89 10.90 21.10
CA LEU A 317 -17.11 12.34 20.95
C LEU A 317 -18.59 12.71 20.79
N THR A 318 -19.45 11.75 20.43
CA THR A 318 -20.90 11.96 20.35
C THR A 318 -21.53 11.78 21.73
N THR A 319 -21.94 12.89 22.36
CA THR A 319 -22.60 12.84 23.67
C THR A 319 -23.96 12.13 23.60
N ALA A 320 -24.41 11.56 24.72
CA ALA A 320 -25.74 10.94 24.82
C ALA A 320 -26.88 11.92 24.47
N VAL A 321 -26.71 13.22 24.77
CA VAL A 321 -27.67 14.27 24.40
C VAL A 321 -27.72 14.45 22.89
N ALA A 322 -26.57 14.49 22.22
CA ALA A 322 -26.50 14.64 20.77
C ALA A 322 -27.10 13.43 20.04
N LEU A 323 -26.81 12.21 20.53
CA LEU A 323 -27.42 10.97 20.02
C LEU A 323 -28.94 10.99 20.18
N SER A 324 -29.44 11.31 21.38
CA SER A 324 -30.88 11.39 21.65
C SER A 324 -31.60 12.44 20.80
N ARG A 325 -30.95 13.57 20.49
CA ARG A 325 -31.51 14.60 19.60
C ARG A 325 -31.72 14.06 18.18
N CYS A 326 -30.82 13.23 17.67
CA CYS A 326 -30.94 12.60 16.34
C CYS A 326 -31.99 11.49 16.31
N ASP A 327 -32.10 10.70 17.38
CA ASP A 327 -33.07 9.58 17.45
C ASP A 327 -34.53 10.07 17.52
N ASP A 328 -34.78 11.24 18.12
CA ASP A 328 -36.12 11.85 18.15
C ASP A 328 -36.29 12.90 17.04
N LEU A 329 -37.02 12.54 15.98
CA LEU A 329 -37.33 13.43 14.85
C LEU A 329 -38.01 14.75 15.28
N ARG A 330 -38.80 14.76 16.35
CA ARG A 330 -39.47 15.98 16.84
C ARG A 330 -38.46 16.92 17.50
N VAL A 331 -37.49 16.36 18.22
CA VAL A 331 -36.38 17.13 18.80
C VAL A 331 -35.44 17.61 17.70
N THR A 332 -35.04 16.73 16.78
CA THR A 332 -34.24 17.09 15.59
C THR A 332 -34.86 18.30 14.89
N ARG A 333 -36.15 18.23 14.50
CA ARG A 333 -36.83 19.31 13.79
C ARG A 333 -36.82 20.63 14.58
N ARG A 334 -37.11 20.58 15.87
CA ARG A 334 -37.14 21.79 16.72
C ARG A 334 -35.77 22.45 16.84
N VAL A 335 -34.72 21.65 17.08
CA VAL A 335 -33.34 22.15 17.23
C VAL A 335 -32.82 22.71 15.91
N VAL A 336 -33.05 22.01 14.81
CA VAL A 336 -32.61 22.40 13.47
C VAL A 336 -33.37 23.63 12.96
N ALA A 337 -34.68 23.72 13.18
CA ALA A 337 -35.48 24.89 12.82
C ALA A 337 -35.03 26.14 13.59
N ALA A 338 -34.75 26.00 14.90
CA ALA A 338 -34.21 27.10 15.70
C ALA A 338 -32.83 27.60 15.21
N ALA A 339 -32.10 26.78 14.44
CA ALA A 339 -30.83 27.13 13.82
C ALA A 339 -30.97 27.71 12.39
N GLY A 340 -32.20 28.01 11.95
CA GLY A 340 -32.46 28.60 10.63
C GLY A 340 -32.21 27.62 9.48
N VAL A 341 -32.60 26.36 9.67
CA VAL A 341 -32.60 25.32 8.63
C VAL A 341 -34.04 24.87 8.42
N ASP A 342 -34.46 24.80 7.16
CA ASP A 342 -35.83 24.47 6.80
C ASP A 342 -36.15 23.01 7.13
N VAL A 343 -37.33 22.77 7.72
CA VAL A 343 -37.79 21.45 8.16
C VAL A 343 -39.19 21.15 7.58
N PRO A 344 -39.58 19.86 7.45
CA PRO A 344 -40.86 19.49 6.85
C PRO A 344 -42.04 20.12 7.59
N GLY A 345 -42.94 20.72 6.81
CA GLY A 345 -44.27 21.16 7.26
C GLY A 345 -45.26 19.99 7.29
N ALA A 346 -46.54 20.29 7.02
CA ALA A 346 -47.61 19.27 6.97
C ALA A 346 -47.63 18.46 5.66
N ALA A 347 -47.11 19.01 4.57
CA ALA A 347 -47.00 18.34 3.27
C ALA A 347 -45.61 17.74 3.06
N ASP A 348 -45.54 16.65 2.31
CA ASP A 348 -44.26 16.04 1.94
C ASP A 348 -43.44 17.00 1.06
N PRO A 349 -42.14 17.19 1.35
CA PRO A 349 -41.30 18.07 0.56
C PRO A 349 -41.12 17.50 -0.85
N ALA A 350 -41.37 18.33 -1.87
CA ALA A 350 -41.14 17.98 -3.26
C ALA A 350 -39.67 18.22 -3.64
N GLY A 351 -39.03 17.24 -4.27
CA GLY A 351 -37.66 17.34 -4.74
C GLY A 351 -36.92 16.01 -4.66
N GLU A 352 -35.61 16.09 -4.83
CA GLU A 352 -34.70 14.96 -4.77
C GLU A 352 -34.12 14.76 -3.37
N GLY A 353 -34.05 13.50 -2.92
CA GLY A 353 -33.41 13.13 -1.67
C GLY A 353 -31.89 13.08 -1.79
N VAL A 354 -31.20 13.86 -0.96
CA VAL A 354 -29.74 13.94 -0.89
C VAL A 354 -29.28 13.68 0.54
N ARG A 355 -28.35 12.75 0.71
CA ARG A 355 -27.65 12.53 1.98
C ARG A 355 -26.36 13.33 1.99
N VAL A 356 -26.20 14.20 2.98
CA VAL A 356 -24.99 14.99 3.21
C VAL A 356 -24.30 14.49 4.47
N VAL A 357 -23.01 14.17 4.38
CA VAL A 357 -22.19 13.75 5.52
C VAL A 357 -21.35 14.92 5.98
N VAL A 358 -21.52 15.30 7.25
CA VAL A 358 -20.76 16.36 7.91
C VAL A 358 -19.82 15.73 8.94
N VAL A 359 -18.54 16.06 8.87
CA VAL A 359 -17.50 15.67 9.84
C VAL A 359 -16.83 16.93 10.35
N ASP A 360 -16.82 17.12 11.68
CA ASP A 360 -16.18 18.27 12.35
C ASP A 360 -16.57 19.64 11.77
N GLY A 361 -17.85 19.78 11.39
CA GLY A 361 -18.38 21.02 10.84
C GLY A 361 -18.04 21.29 9.37
N GLU A 362 -17.55 20.30 8.63
CA GLU A 362 -17.31 20.36 7.18
C GLU A 362 -18.13 19.31 6.44
N VAL A 363 -18.67 19.67 5.27
CA VAL A 363 -19.31 18.70 4.37
C VAL A 363 -18.22 17.90 3.66
N VAL A 364 -18.19 16.59 3.89
CA VAL A 364 -17.16 15.70 3.31
C VAL A 364 -17.68 14.94 2.10
N ALA A 365 -18.98 14.64 2.08
CA ALA A 365 -19.63 13.93 0.99
C ALA A 365 -21.11 14.31 0.88
N ALA A 366 -21.64 14.25 -0.33
CA ALA A 366 -23.07 14.27 -0.59
C ALA A 366 -23.43 13.26 -1.68
N ALA A 367 -24.49 12.47 -1.47
CA ALA A 367 -24.94 11.49 -2.44
C ALA A 367 -26.47 11.50 -2.60
N ARG A 368 -26.93 11.24 -3.82
CA ARG A 368 -28.36 10.98 -4.09
C ARG A 368 -28.76 9.64 -3.45
N ARG A 369 -30.07 9.39 -3.33
CA ARG A 369 -30.60 8.07 -2.93
C ARG A 369 -30.16 6.92 -3.84
N THR A 370 -29.79 7.22 -5.08
CA THR A 370 -29.24 6.29 -6.07
C THR A 370 -27.75 5.98 -5.88
N ALA A 371 -27.13 6.50 -4.82
CA ALA A 371 -25.69 6.42 -4.54
C ALA A 371 -24.78 7.15 -5.56
N GLU A 372 -25.35 8.03 -6.38
CA GLU A 372 -24.57 8.97 -7.21
C GLU A 372 -23.94 10.05 -6.31
N ASP A 373 -22.62 10.22 -6.40
CA ASP A 373 -21.89 11.31 -5.75
C ASP A 373 -22.25 12.66 -6.39
N VAL A 374 -22.72 13.58 -5.56
CA VAL A 374 -23.10 14.95 -5.95
C VAL A 374 -22.40 16.00 -5.10
N THR A 375 -21.33 15.62 -4.39
CA THR A 375 -20.61 16.49 -3.45
C THR A 375 -20.22 17.83 -4.08
N ASP A 376 -19.62 17.81 -5.29
CA ASP A 376 -19.15 19.03 -5.97
C ASP A 376 -20.28 19.83 -6.64
N ARG A 377 -21.47 19.23 -6.77
CA ARG A 377 -22.67 19.85 -7.36
C ARG A 377 -23.62 20.41 -6.31
N LEU A 378 -23.35 20.15 -5.02
CA LEU A 378 -24.20 20.60 -3.93
C LEU A 378 -24.07 22.12 -3.76
N HIS A 379 -25.19 22.84 -3.86
CA HIS A 379 -25.19 24.29 -3.69
C HIS A 379 -24.60 24.71 -2.32
N PRO A 380 -23.73 25.72 -2.25
CA PRO A 380 -23.07 26.16 -1.01
C PRO A 380 -24.03 26.52 0.12
N GLY A 381 -25.23 27.03 -0.21
CA GLY A 381 -26.28 27.32 0.77
C GLY A 381 -26.82 26.07 1.48
N VAL A 382 -26.95 24.95 0.75
CA VAL A 382 -27.39 23.66 1.31
C VAL A 382 -26.28 23.06 2.17
N ALA A 383 -25.02 23.14 1.71
CA ALA A 383 -23.86 22.73 2.50
C ALA A 383 -23.77 23.53 3.82
N ALA A 384 -23.94 24.85 3.77
CA ALA A 384 -23.94 25.70 4.95
C ALA A 384 -25.09 25.37 5.91
N ALA A 385 -26.28 25.03 5.38
CA ALA A 385 -27.41 24.58 6.19
C ALA A 385 -27.14 23.23 6.88
N ALA A 386 -26.54 22.28 6.17
CA ALA A 386 -26.10 21.00 6.73
C ALA A 386 -25.11 21.20 7.88
N VAL A 387 -24.12 22.09 7.72
CA VAL A 387 -23.16 22.43 8.78
C VAL A 387 -23.85 23.09 9.98
N ARG A 388 -24.79 24.02 9.77
CA ARG A 388 -25.57 24.63 10.87
C ARG A 388 -26.38 23.58 11.63
N ALA A 389 -27.04 22.67 10.92
CA ALA A 389 -27.79 21.58 11.53
C ALA A 389 -26.89 20.66 12.37
N ALA A 390 -25.74 20.24 11.84
CA ALA A 390 -24.77 19.42 12.56
C ALA A 390 -24.29 20.09 13.86
N ARG A 391 -23.93 21.38 13.79
CA ARG A 391 -23.52 22.19 14.96
C ARG A 391 -24.64 22.33 15.99
N ALA A 392 -25.88 22.57 15.55
CA ALA A 392 -27.03 22.71 16.44
C ALA A 392 -27.37 21.40 17.17
N LEU A 393 -27.25 20.27 16.47
CA LEU A 393 -27.44 18.94 17.06
C LEU A 393 -26.30 18.57 18.02
N GLY A 394 -25.09 19.08 17.78
CA GLY A 394 -23.90 18.82 18.59
C GLY A 394 -23.28 17.45 18.28
N VAL A 395 -23.42 16.99 17.04
CA VAL A 395 -22.90 15.69 16.58
C VAL A 395 -21.67 15.94 15.70
N PRO A 396 -20.50 15.38 16.04
CA PRO A 396 -19.27 15.62 15.29
C PRO A 396 -19.21 14.86 13.95
N VAL A 397 -19.92 13.74 13.83
CA VAL A 397 -20.03 12.94 12.60
C VAL A 397 -21.51 12.64 12.36
N VAL A 398 -22.13 13.27 11.36
CA VAL A 398 -23.57 13.17 11.13
C VAL A 398 -23.92 13.01 9.66
N GLY A 399 -24.87 12.13 9.37
CA GLY A 399 -25.54 12.05 8.08
C GLY A 399 -26.85 12.83 8.14
N LEU A 400 -27.04 13.76 7.22
CA LEU A 400 -28.24 14.56 7.10
C LEU A 400 -28.96 14.18 5.82
N ASP A 401 -30.19 13.70 5.94
CA ASP A 401 -31.06 13.42 4.80
C ASP A 401 -31.87 14.69 4.50
N LEU A 402 -31.59 15.32 3.36
CA LEU A 402 -32.28 16.50 2.87
C LEU A 402 -33.12 16.17 1.64
N VAL A 403 -34.17 16.96 1.41
CA VAL A 403 -34.85 17.04 0.12
C VAL A 403 -34.56 18.39 -0.49
N VAL A 404 -34.07 18.39 -1.73
CA VAL A 404 -33.70 19.59 -2.49
C VAL A 404 -34.47 19.61 -3.82
N PRO A 405 -35.18 20.70 -4.17
CA PRO A 405 -35.86 20.79 -5.46
C PRO A 405 -34.88 20.79 -6.65
N ASP A 406 -33.73 21.42 -6.46
CA ASP A 406 -32.62 21.50 -7.41
C ASP A 406 -31.28 21.48 -6.65
N LEU A 407 -30.32 20.70 -7.13
CA LEU A 407 -28.99 20.60 -6.50
C LEU A 407 -28.21 21.92 -6.57
N GLY A 408 -28.44 22.70 -7.64
CA GLY A 408 -27.81 24.00 -7.85
C GLY A 408 -28.49 25.15 -7.09
N GLY A 409 -29.61 24.89 -6.41
CA GLY A 409 -30.39 25.89 -5.68
C GLY A 409 -30.16 25.89 -4.17
N PRO A 410 -30.45 27.00 -3.47
CA PRO A 410 -30.35 27.08 -2.01
C PRO A 410 -31.51 26.42 -1.26
N ALA A 411 -32.62 26.13 -1.94
CA ALA A 411 -33.82 25.57 -1.33
C ALA A 411 -33.57 24.12 -0.87
N HIS A 412 -33.87 23.85 0.39
CA HIS A 412 -33.66 22.54 1.02
C HIS A 412 -34.70 22.31 2.11
N VAL A 413 -34.89 21.06 2.49
CA VAL A 413 -35.66 20.66 3.67
C VAL A 413 -34.93 19.51 4.36
N LEU A 414 -34.56 19.66 5.63
CA LEU A 414 -33.91 18.60 6.41
C LEU A 414 -34.95 17.65 6.98
N VAL A 415 -34.94 16.40 6.51
CA VAL A 415 -35.92 15.37 6.87
C VAL A 415 -35.48 14.58 8.11
N ARG A 416 -34.21 14.18 8.16
CA ARG A 416 -33.65 13.32 9.21
C ARG A 416 -32.18 13.64 9.45
N ALA A 417 -31.75 13.45 10.69
CA ALA A 417 -30.34 13.40 11.06
C ALA A 417 -30.01 12.01 11.61
N ASP A 418 -28.83 11.51 11.29
CA ASP A 418 -28.33 10.19 11.67
C ASP A 418 -26.96 10.34 12.29
N ALA A 419 -26.83 9.99 13.58
CA ALA A 419 -25.55 10.03 14.29
C ALA A 419 -24.63 8.83 13.95
N ARG A 420 -25.11 7.92 13.10
CA ARG A 420 -24.37 6.76 12.58
C ARG A 420 -24.40 6.71 11.05
N PRO A 421 -23.95 7.76 10.34
CA PRO A 421 -23.93 7.73 8.88
C PRO A 421 -23.11 6.55 8.36
N ASP A 422 -23.54 5.98 7.24
CA ASP A 422 -22.72 5.04 6.50
C ASP A 422 -21.49 5.76 5.92
N LEU A 423 -20.29 5.27 6.23
CA LEU A 423 -19.04 5.82 5.71
C LEU A 423 -18.63 5.16 4.39
N ALA A 424 -19.05 3.91 4.15
CA ALA A 424 -18.59 3.11 3.03
C ALA A 424 -19.29 3.50 1.72
N GLY A 425 -20.57 3.87 1.78
CA GLY A 425 -21.38 4.24 0.62
C GLY A 425 -20.98 5.54 -0.11
N HIS A 426 -19.95 6.26 0.37
CA HIS A 426 -19.53 7.56 -0.19
C HIS A 426 -18.17 7.50 -0.91
N ALA A 427 -17.62 6.32 -1.18
CA ALA A 427 -16.40 6.19 -1.98
C ALA A 427 -16.57 6.84 -3.37
N PRO A 428 -15.58 7.60 -3.91
CA PRO A 428 -14.20 7.72 -3.42
C PRO A 428 -13.95 8.83 -2.39
N ARG A 429 -14.98 9.47 -1.82
CA ARG A 429 -14.78 10.58 -0.85
C ARG A 429 -14.09 10.08 0.43
N PRO A 430 -13.17 10.88 1.01
CA PRO A 430 -12.33 10.47 2.12
C PRO A 430 -13.04 10.55 3.48
N VAL A 431 -14.28 10.07 3.59
CA VAL A 431 -15.11 10.24 4.80
C VAL A 431 -14.45 9.59 6.02
N ALA A 432 -14.01 8.34 5.91
CA ALA A 432 -13.31 7.67 7.01
C ALA A 432 -12.00 8.36 7.40
N ALA A 433 -11.23 8.86 6.42
CA ALA A 433 -10.03 9.64 6.68
C ALA A 433 -10.34 10.92 7.48
N ARG A 434 -11.43 11.63 7.17
CA ARG A 434 -11.86 12.80 7.95
C ARG A 434 -12.32 12.43 9.36
N VAL A 435 -12.97 11.28 9.54
CA VAL A 435 -13.31 10.78 10.88
C VAL A 435 -12.03 10.47 11.66
N VAL A 436 -11.03 9.84 11.06
CA VAL A 436 -9.74 9.58 11.71
C VAL A 436 -8.96 10.88 11.99
N ASP A 437 -9.02 11.89 11.12
CA ASP A 437 -8.44 13.23 11.34
C ASP A 437 -9.04 13.94 12.57
N LEU A 438 -10.32 13.70 12.85
CA LEU A 438 -11.03 14.19 14.02
C LEU A 438 -10.61 13.42 15.28
N LEU A 439 -10.54 12.09 15.20
CA LEU A 439 -10.23 11.24 16.34
C LEU A 439 -8.75 11.30 16.74
N PHE A 440 -7.84 11.42 15.78
CA PHE A 440 -6.38 11.43 15.97
C PHE A 440 -5.73 12.52 15.10
N PRO A 441 -5.87 13.81 15.46
CA PRO A 441 -5.37 14.94 14.66
C PRO A 441 -3.87 14.88 14.34
N GLU A 442 -3.08 14.27 15.24
CA GLU A 442 -1.65 14.01 15.08
C GLU A 442 -1.29 13.09 13.89
N THR A 443 -2.27 12.36 13.34
CA THR A 443 -2.07 11.47 12.17
C THR A 443 -2.41 12.12 10.84
N ARG A 444 -2.80 13.40 10.82
CA ARG A 444 -3.13 14.11 9.58
C ARG A 444 -1.91 14.10 8.64
N PRO A 445 -2.09 13.70 7.37
CA PRO A 445 -1.04 13.85 6.36
C PRO A 445 -0.59 15.32 6.31
N ARG A 446 0.72 15.56 6.31
CA ARG A 446 1.31 16.89 6.20
C ARG A 446 1.44 17.33 4.76
#